data_AF-A0A4R7RXS5-F1
#
_entry.id   AF-A0A4R7RXS5-F1
#
_cell.length_a   1.000
_cell.length_b   1.000
_cell.length_c   1.000
_cell.angle_alpha   90.00
_cell.angle_beta   90.00
_cell.angle_gamma   90.00
#
_symmetry.space_group_name_H-M   'P 1'
#
loop_
_entity.id
_entity.type
_entity.pdbx_description
1 polymer ?
#
loop_
_entity_poly.entity_id
_entity_poly.type
_entity_poly.pdbx_seq_one_letter_code
_entity_poly.pdbx_strand_id
1 'polypeptide(L)'
;MPVTDFDPPLFGSNSPIWTTITGMANTLNTETTQVITDASTTDFSDPGSVVLLQMRVNQVTNAATAVSNLVKAIQEPSKNAVSNLR
;
A
#
# COMPACT_ATOMS: atom_id res chain seq x y z
N MET A 1 9.93 24.80 -25.32
CA MET A 1 9.31 24.60 -24.01
C MET A 1 10.40 24.07 -23.08
N PRO A 2 10.63 24.63 -21.88
CA PRO A 2 11.60 24.05 -20.98
C PRO A 2 11.07 22.67 -20.54
N VAL A 3 11.82 21.62 -20.85
CA VAL A 3 11.62 20.32 -20.22
C VAL A 3 11.98 20.51 -18.75
N THR A 4 10.97 20.52 -17.88
CA THR A 4 11.17 20.35 -16.45
C THR A 4 11.67 18.92 -16.25
N ASP A 5 12.98 18.75 -16.28
CA ASP A 5 13.62 17.50 -15.91
C ASP A 5 13.47 17.37 -14.40
N PHE A 6 12.56 16.51 -13.96
CA PHE A 6 12.41 16.21 -12.54
C PHE A 6 13.57 15.28 -12.16
N ASP A 7 14.54 15.79 -11.40
CA ASP A 7 15.64 15.00 -10.86
C ASP A 7 15.52 14.92 -9.32
N PRO A 8 15.18 13.74 -8.75
CA PRO A 8 14.91 12.48 -9.41
C PRO A 8 13.53 12.42 -10.09
N PRO A 9 13.35 11.55 -11.11
CA PRO A 9 12.10 11.46 -11.86
C PRO A 9 10.93 11.07 -10.96
N LEU A 10 9.78 11.76 -11.14
CA LEU A 10 8.54 11.48 -10.39
C LEU A 10 8.01 10.07 -10.64
N PHE A 11 8.23 9.50 -11.83
CA PHE A 11 7.83 8.14 -12.19
C PHE A 11 9.04 7.38 -12.75
N GLY A 12 9.33 6.21 -12.19
CA GLY A 12 10.48 5.39 -12.57
C GLY A 12 10.99 4.54 -11.41
N SER A 13 11.85 3.57 -11.68
CA SER A 13 12.42 2.65 -10.68
C SER A 13 13.27 3.34 -9.60
N ASN A 14 13.74 4.57 -9.85
CA ASN A 14 14.47 5.40 -8.88
C ASN A 14 13.61 6.53 -8.29
N SER A 15 12.29 6.54 -8.53
CA SER A 15 11.40 7.57 -8.02
C SER A 15 11.19 7.42 -6.51
N PRO A 16 11.16 8.53 -5.75
CA PRO A 16 10.71 8.54 -4.35
C PRO A 16 9.30 7.95 -4.19
N ILE A 17 8.43 8.13 -5.19
CA ILE A 17 7.06 7.59 -5.20
C ILE A 17 7.10 6.06 -5.35
N TRP A 18 7.90 5.55 -6.28
CA TRP A 18 8.07 4.10 -6.47
C TRP A 18 8.63 3.44 -5.21
N THR A 19 9.63 4.08 -4.59
CA THR A 19 10.26 3.60 -3.35
C THR A 19 9.25 3.56 -2.21
N THR A 20 8.42 4.60 -2.08
CA THR A 20 7.38 4.69 -1.05
C THR A 20 6.31 3.61 -1.23
N ILE A 21 5.75 3.46 -2.44
CA ILE A 21 4.72 2.45 -2.72
C ILE A 21 5.28 1.04 -2.51
N THR A 22 6.49 0.77 -3.01
CA THR A 22 7.15 -0.53 -2.86
C THR A 22 7.43 -0.84 -1.39
N GLY A 23 7.89 0.14 -0.62
CA GLY A 23 8.08 0.02 0.82
C GLY A 23 6.79 -0.34 1.55
N MET A 24 5.71 0.40 1.29
CA MET A 24 4.41 0.11 1.89
C MET A 24 3.84 -1.25 1.48
N ALA A 25 4.02 -1.66 0.22
CA ALA A 25 3.60 -2.97 -0.27
C ALA A 25 4.37 -4.12 0.42
N ASN A 26 5.67 -3.94 0.66
CA ASN A 26 6.49 -4.92 1.40
C ASN A 26 6.07 -5.02 2.86
N THR A 27 5.74 -3.90 3.51
CA THR A 27 5.18 -3.90 4.87
C THR A 27 3.86 -4.67 4.90
N LEU A 28 2.95 -4.40 3.97
CA LEU A 28 1.67 -5.12 3.87
C LEU A 28 1.86 -6.62 3.67
N ASN A 29 2.80 -7.02 2.83
CA ASN A 29 3.11 -8.44 2.63
C ASN A 29 3.59 -9.10 3.93
N THR A 30 4.44 -8.41 4.69
CA THR A 30 4.94 -8.87 5.98
C THR A 30 3.80 -9.01 6.99
N GLU A 31 2.97 -7.99 7.15
CA GLU A 31 1.85 -8.02 8.09
C GLU A 31 0.79 -9.05 7.69
N THR A 32 0.51 -9.20 6.39
CA THR A 32 -0.42 -10.22 5.88
C THR A 32 0.11 -11.63 6.19
N THR A 33 1.41 -11.86 5.98
CA THR A 33 2.05 -13.13 6.32
C THR A 33 1.98 -13.41 7.82
N GLN A 34 2.14 -12.38 8.65
CA GLN A 34 1.99 -12.50 10.09
C GLN A 34 0.54 -12.86 10.47
N VAL A 35 -0.47 -12.20 9.89
CA VAL A 35 -1.88 -12.52 10.14
C VAL A 35 -2.22 -13.96 9.72
N ILE A 36 -1.68 -14.45 8.60
CA ILE A 36 -1.86 -15.85 8.19
C ILE A 36 -1.25 -16.81 9.22
N THR A 37 -0.08 -16.47 9.76
CA THR A 37 0.60 -17.27 10.80
C THR A 37 -0.16 -17.22 12.12
N ASP A 38 -0.65 -16.04 12.51
CA ASP A 38 -1.46 -15.87 13.71
C ASP A 38 -2.77 -16.66 13.56
N ALA A 39 -3.42 -16.61 12.39
CA ALA A 39 -4.65 -17.37 12.12
C ALA A 39 -4.43 -18.89 12.20
N SER A 40 -3.29 -19.40 11.71
CA SER A 40 -2.99 -20.84 11.74
C SER A 40 -2.67 -21.36 13.15
N THR A 41 -2.35 -20.46 14.08
CA THR A 41 -2.01 -20.78 15.47
C THR A 41 -3.06 -20.29 16.47
N THR A 42 -4.11 -19.61 16.00
CA THR A 42 -5.20 -19.08 16.84
C THR A 42 -6.05 -20.21 17.38
N ASP A 43 -6.29 -20.20 18.70
CA ASP A 43 -7.31 -21.04 19.31
C ASP A 43 -8.69 -20.42 19.11
N PHE A 44 -9.48 -20.99 18.19
CA PHE A 44 -10.84 -20.53 17.89
C PHE A 44 -11.87 -20.91 18.96
N SER A 45 -11.48 -21.68 19.98
CA SER A 45 -12.33 -21.94 21.14
C SER A 45 -12.24 -20.85 22.20
N ASP A 46 -11.20 -20.01 22.17
CA ASP A 46 -11.04 -18.83 23.03
C ASP A 46 -11.49 -17.54 22.31
N PRO A 47 -12.59 -16.90 22.75
CA PRO A 47 -13.06 -15.64 22.18
C PRO A 47 -12.03 -14.51 22.21
N GLY A 48 -11.14 -14.49 23.21
CA GLY A 48 -10.09 -13.48 23.32
C GLY A 48 -9.10 -13.55 22.16
N SER A 49 -8.62 -14.77 21.86
CA SER A 49 -7.72 -15.06 20.74
C SER A 49 -8.35 -14.70 19.39
N VAL A 50 -9.64 -14.96 19.18
CA VAL A 50 -10.37 -14.58 17.96
C VAL A 50 -10.45 -13.05 17.80
N VAL A 51 -10.69 -12.30 18.87
CA VAL A 51 -10.71 -10.82 18.83
C VAL A 51 -9.32 -10.27 18.50
N LEU A 52 -8.26 -10.83 19.08
CA LEU A 52 -6.89 -10.45 18.76
C LEU A 52 -6.57 -10.67 17.28
N LEU A 53 -6.96 -11.82 16.73
CA LEU A 53 -6.80 -12.10 15.29
C LEU A 53 -7.59 -11.09 14.44
N GLN A 54 -8.85 -10.83 14.79
CA GLN A 54 -9.69 -9.87 14.08
C GLN A 54 -9.09 -8.46 14.08
N MET A 55 -8.50 -8.02 15.20
CA MET A 55 -7.82 -6.72 15.26
C MET A 55 -6.64 -6.63 14.30
N ARG A 56 -5.82 -7.69 14.19
CA ARG A 56 -4.70 -7.72 13.25
C ARG A 56 -5.17 -7.74 11.80
N VAL A 57 -6.22 -8.50 11.48
CA VAL A 57 -6.87 -8.47 10.16
C VAL A 57 -7.36 -7.06 9.80
N ASN A 58 -7.98 -6.36 10.76
CA ASN A 58 -8.45 -4.99 10.55
C ASN A 58 -7.28 -4.01 10.31
N GLN A 59 -6.16 -4.16 11.02
CA GLN A 59 -4.96 -3.33 10.83
C GLN A 59 -4.40 -3.49 9.41
N VAL A 60 -4.23 -4.73 8.94
CA VAL A 60 -3.76 -5.01 7.57
C VAL A 60 -4.72 -4.43 6.52
N THR A 61 -6.02 -4.57 6.75
CA THR A 61 -7.06 -4.07 5.82
C THR A 61 -7.04 -2.55 5.71
N ASN A 62 -6.87 -1.84 6.83
CA ASN A 62 -6.75 -0.38 6.85
C ASN A 62 -5.48 0.09 6.16
N ALA A 63 -4.34 -0.56 6.41
CA ALA A 63 -3.08 -0.26 5.73
C ALA A 63 -3.17 -0.50 4.21
N ALA A 64 -3.81 -1.60 3.78
CA ALA A 64 -4.02 -1.88 2.35
C ALA A 64 -4.89 -0.82 1.67
N THR A 65 -5.92 -0.35 2.38
CA THR A 65 -6.79 0.74 1.91
C THR A 65 -6.01 2.05 1.75
N ALA A 66 -5.14 2.38 2.71
CA ALA A 66 -4.29 3.57 2.62
C ALA A 66 -3.34 3.52 1.40
N VAL A 67 -2.71 2.37 1.15
CA VAL A 67 -1.87 2.17 -0.05
C VAL A 67 -2.68 2.32 -1.33
N SER A 68 -3.87 1.71 -1.39
CA SER A 68 -4.77 1.83 -2.55
C SER A 68 -5.16 3.28 -2.84
N ASN A 69 -5.51 4.04 -1.79
CA ASN A 69 -5.86 5.45 -1.92
C ASN A 69 -4.66 6.30 -2.36
N LEU A 70 -3.46 6.02 -1.84
CA LEU A 70 -2.22 6.69 -2.27
C LEU A 70 -1.95 6.43 -3.77
N VAL A 71 -2.03 5.17 -4.22
CA VAL A 71 -1.83 4.81 -5.63
C VAL A 71 -2.86 5.50 -6.53
N LYS A 72 -4.14 5.57 -6.12
CA LYS A 72 -5.18 6.29 -6.86
C LYS A 72 -4.89 7.80 -6.96
N ALA A 73 -4.52 8.42 -5.84
CA ALA A 73 -4.17 9.83 -5.78
C ALA A 73 -2.97 10.19 -6.67
N ILE A 74 -2.05 9.24 -6.90
CA ILE A 74 -0.93 9.40 -7.82
C ILE A 74 -1.36 9.23 -9.29
N GLN A 75 -2.28 8.30 -9.58
CA GLN A 75 -2.77 8.06 -10.94
C GLN A 75 -3.66 9.18 -11.49
N GLU A 76 -4.44 9.85 -10.64
CA GLU A 76 -5.37 10.92 -11.05
C GLU A 76 -4.67 12.10 -11.76
N PRO A 77 -3.60 12.70 -11.20
CA PRO A 77 -2.80 13.71 -11.88
C PRO A 77 -2.22 13.21 -13.21
N SER A 78 -1.73 11.97 -13.26
CA SER A 78 -1.17 11.39 -14.49
C SER A 78 -2.23 11.24 -15.59
N LYS A 79 -3.46 10.81 -15.24
CA LYS A 79 -4.57 10.74 -16.19
C LYS A 79 -4.96 12.13 -16.70
N ASN A 80 -5.05 13.12 -15.82
CA ASN A 80 -5.39 14.50 -16.19
C ASN A 80 -4.31 15.13 -17.08
N ALA A 81 -3.03 14.87 -16.80
CA ALA A 81 -1.92 15.35 -17.63
C ALA A 81 -1.96 14.75 -19.05
N VAL A 82 -2.24 13.45 -19.18
CA VAL A 82 -2.38 12.80 -20.49
C VAL A 82 -3.64 13.28 -21.23
N SER A 83 -4.74 13.54 -20.52
CA SER A 83 -5.96 14.07 -21.12
C SER A 83 -5.78 15.49 -21.68
N ASN A 84 -4.98 16.34 -21.02
CA ASN A 84 -4.68 17.70 -21.48
C ASN A 84 -3.68 17.75 -22.65
N LEU A 85 -3.09 16.62 -23.03
CA LEU A 85 -2.17 16.48 -24.17
C LEU A 85 -2.87 15.98 -25.45
N ARG A 86 -4.18 15.67 -25.39
CA ARG A 86 -4.98 15.19 -26.53
C ARG A 86 -5.87 16.29 -27.09
#